data_AF-A0A2E0XC06-F1
#
_entry.id   AF-A0A2E0XC06-F1
#
_cell.length_a   1.000
_cell.length_b   1.000
_cell.length_c   1.000
_cell.angle_alpha   90.00
_cell.angle_beta   90.00
_cell.angle_gamma   90.00
#
_symmetry.space_group_name_H-M   'P 1'
#
loop_
_entity.id
_entity.type
_entity.pdbx_description
1 polymer ?
#
loop_
_entity_poly.entity_id
_entity_poly.type
_entity_poly.pdbx_seq_one_letter_code
_entity_poly.pdbx_strand_id
1 'polypeptide(L)'
;MTKTASIAACLLVALLATVGQAQRRESEQRLLDQQSLSKNQSDSIARLNAMLIAEYVKRADALAAKLESLADEAGRIERATLVLLDSDRGKRLATRDEAVRAFVNFDESPVVTASDVETHRARVEPLRQGIAAYAPLPRIFNPAKAPECAQLGDEEAWADAAYRDLKERQALITALVRLAPQNLATNSLPTLRDRITELKSTMIQEEVAAVDAAREESRAAGIEEKAEAASIRELEKAKLDAANELRLLRLELEKARAEFALIEAKRRAVIQEIETSVDNKNLETRLEDPKVLKKLRPFMAKGYWQPGNTSRADSLKKGPMSFSALEQFGALNGGHEGLARLLAVANGTGMGNLNNQRVRYNIPVTYTGTYMFRKHIDTDRPKWSYPKDFHNLSAEQLIEVQEVQDLLIELGPTMVKKGMLAP
;
A
#
# COMPACT_ATOMS: atom_id res chain seq x y z
N MET A 1 28.67 -90.94 -53.17
CA MET A 1 27.68 -90.05 -52.52
C MET A 1 27.37 -88.76 -53.32
N THR A 2 27.79 -88.62 -54.59
CA THR A 2 27.67 -87.36 -55.37
C THR A 2 26.43 -87.24 -56.27
N LYS A 3 25.83 -88.34 -56.75
CA LYS A 3 24.65 -88.30 -57.66
C LYS A 3 23.33 -87.95 -56.96
N THR A 4 23.14 -88.38 -55.71
CA THR A 4 21.94 -88.07 -54.92
C THR A 4 21.87 -86.59 -54.54
N ALA A 5 23.01 -85.96 -54.26
CA ALA A 5 23.09 -84.52 -54.00
C ALA A 5 22.70 -83.67 -55.22
N SER A 6 23.08 -84.09 -56.43
CA SER A 6 22.75 -83.37 -57.67
C SER A 6 21.26 -83.41 -58.02
N ILE A 7 20.59 -84.55 -57.85
CA ILE A 7 19.14 -84.67 -58.12
C ILE A 7 18.35 -83.86 -57.09
N ALA A 8 18.75 -83.93 -55.82
CA ALA A 8 18.14 -83.11 -54.77
C ALA A 8 18.31 -81.60 -55.05
N ALA A 9 19.48 -81.17 -55.53
CA ALA A 9 19.72 -79.78 -55.90
C ALA A 9 18.84 -79.31 -57.09
N CYS A 10 18.71 -80.12 -58.14
CA CYS A 10 17.84 -79.78 -59.28
C CYS A 10 16.35 -79.72 -58.88
N LEU A 11 15.89 -80.66 -58.05
CA LEU A 11 14.52 -80.62 -57.52
C LEU A 11 14.29 -79.40 -56.63
N LEU A 12 15.26 -79.03 -55.80
CA LEU A 12 15.18 -77.83 -54.96
C LEU A 12 15.07 -76.56 -55.82
N VAL A 13 15.88 -76.43 -56.88
CA VAL A 13 15.83 -75.27 -57.80
C VAL A 13 14.50 -75.21 -58.55
N ALA A 14 13.99 -76.33 -59.04
CA ALA A 14 12.69 -76.39 -59.71
C ALA A 14 11.53 -76.00 -58.76
N LEU A 15 11.59 -76.45 -57.51
CA LEU A 15 10.59 -76.15 -56.49
C LEU A 15 10.66 -74.67 -56.06
N LEU A 16 11.86 -74.10 -55.96
CA LEU A 16 12.05 -72.66 -55.72
C LEU A 16 11.53 -71.81 -56.89
N ALA A 17 11.70 -72.26 -58.13
CA ALA A 17 11.20 -71.56 -59.32
C ALA A 17 9.65 -71.58 -59.40
N THR A 18 9.00 -72.70 -59.09
CA THR A 18 7.53 -72.79 -59.08
C THR A 18 6.92 -72.01 -57.93
N VAL A 19 7.53 -72.04 -56.73
CA VAL A 19 7.12 -71.19 -55.60
C VAL A 19 7.29 -69.71 -55.95
N GLY A 20 8.39 -69.31 -56.59
CA GLY A 20 8.61 -67.93 -57.02
C GLY A 20 7.61 -67.46 -58.09
N GLN A 21 7.24 -68.32 -59.05
CA GLN A 21 6.20 -68.01 -60.05
C GLN A 21 4.80 -67.90 -59.42
N ALA A 22 4.47 -68.79 -58.48
CA ALA A 22 3.21 -68.71 -57.73
C ALA A 22 3.13 -67.42 -56.90
N GLN A 23 4.22 -67.05 -56.21
CA GLN A 23 4.31 -65.79 -55.45
C GLN A 23 4.17 -64.56 -56.36
N ARG A 24 4.76 -64.56 -57.57
CA ARG A 24 4.59 -63.47 -58.54
C ARG A 24 3.15 -63.33 -59.01
N ARG A 25 2.50 -64.43 -59.41
CA ARG A 25 1.09 -64.42 -59.82
C ARG A 25 0.18 -63.94 -58.69
N GLU A 26 0.44 -64.40 -57.47
CA GLU A 26 -0.30 -63.95 -56.29
C GLU A 26 -0.08 -62.44 -56.03
N SER A 27 1.15 -61.93 -56.21
CA SER A 27 1.43 -60.50 -56.06
C SER A 27 0.78 -59.65 -57.16
N GLU A 28 0.76 -60.10 -58.41
CA GLU A 28 0.08 -59.43 -59.52
C GLU A 28 -1.43 -59.43 -59.34
N GLN A 29 -2.00 -60.55 -58.88
CA GLN A 29 -3.42 -60.64 -58.60
C GLN A 29 -3.82 -59.74 -57.43
N ARG A 30 -3.04 -59.71 -56.35
CA ARG A 30 -3.24 -58.76 -55.25
C ARG A 30 -3.15 -57.30 -55.72
N LEU A 31 -2.25 -56.98 -56.65
CA LEU A 31 -2.14 -55.64 -57.23
C LEU A 31 -3.38 -55.28 -58.06
N LEU A 32 -3.88 -56.18 -58.89
CA LEU A 32 -5.10 -55.98 -59.68
C LEU A 32 -6.34 -55.86 -58.80
N ASP A 33 -6.45 -56.69 -57.76
CA ASP A 33 -7.52 -56.62 -56.78
C ASP A 33 -7.47 -55.28 -56.03
N GLN A 34 -6.29 -54.83 -55.62
CA GLN A 34 -6.11 -53.52 -55.00
C GLN A 34 -6.45 -52.37 -55.95
N GLN A 35 -6.08 -52.45 -57.23
CA GLN A 35 -6.45 -51.46 -58.24
C GLN A 35 -7.96 -51.43 -58.47
N SER A 36 -8.61 -52.58 -58.62
CA SER A 36 -10.07 -52.66 -58.81
C SER A 36 -10.83 -52.13 -57.59
N LEU A 37 -10.35 -52.43 -56.37
CA LEU A 37 -10.92 -51.92 -55.14
C LEU A 37 -10.76 -50.39 -55.03
N SER A 38 -9.58 -49.86 -55.36
CA SER A 38 -9.35 -48.41 -55.38
C SER A 38 -10.22 -47.69 -56.43
N LYS A 39 -10.43 -48.31 -57.60
CA LYS A 39 -11.30 -47.78 -58.65
C LYS A 39 -12.77 -47.79 -58.20
N ASN A 40 -13.24 -48.90 -57.64
CA ASN A 40 -14.60 -49.01 -57.12
C ASN A 40 -14.85 -48.01 -55.98
N GLN A 41 -13.86 -47.79 -55.10
CA GLN A 41 -13.94 -46.77 -54.06
C GLN A 41 -13.99 -45.36 -54.66
N SER A 42 -13.14 -45.06 -55.64
CA SER A 42 -13.14 -43.77 -56.35
C SER A 42 -14.47 -43.51 -57.06
N ASP A 43 -15.02 -44.50 -57.75
CA ASP A 43 -16.30 -44.40 -58.46
C ASP A 43 -17.47 -44.22 -57.48
N SER A 44 -17.44 -44.92 -56.33
CA SER A 44 -18.44 -44.74 -55.26
C SER A 44 -18.39 -43.33 -54.67
N ILE A 45 -17.19 -42.82 -54.37
CA ILE A 45 -16.99 -41.45 -53.91
C ILE A 45 -17.49 -40.43 -54.95
N ALA A 46 -17.17 -40.63 -56.23
CA ALA A 46 -17.61 -39.75 -57.30
C ALA A 46 -19.15 -39.70 -57.42
N ARG A 47 -19.84 -40.84 -57.27
CA ARG A 47 -21.31 -40.91 -57.26
C ARG A 47 -21.91 -40.18 -56.07
N LEU A 48 -21.37 -40.41 -54.87
CA LEU A 48 -21.84 -39.72 -53.65
C LEU A 48 -21.65 -38.20 -53.77
N ASN A 49 -20.51 -37.76 -54.29
CA ASN A 49 -20.27 -36.34 -54.57
C ASN A 49 -21.27 -35.76 -55.55
N ALA A 50 -21.51 -36.44 -56.68
CA ALA A 50 -22.46 -35.99 -57.69
C ALA A 50 -23.89 -35.86 -57.12
N MET A 51 -24.30 -36.81 -56.27
CA MET A 51 -25.59 -36.76 -55.59
C MET A 51 -25.70 -35.57 -54.63
N LEU A 52 -24.68 -35.35 -53.78
CA LEU A 52 -24.67 -34.22 -52.84
C LEU A 52 -24.66 -32.88 -53.58
N ILE A 53 -23.84 -32.73 -54.61
CA ILE A 53 -23.77 -31.50 -55.40
C ILE A 53 -25.13 -31.24 -56.08
N ALA A 54 -25.74 -32.26 -56.67
CA ALA A 54 -27.08 -32.15 -57.27
C ALA A 54 -28.15 -31.73 -56.25
N GLU A 55 -28.06 -32.23 -55.01
CA GLU A 55 -28.97 -31.82 -53.93
C GLU A 55 -28.82 -30.33 -53.57
N TYR A 56 -27.59 -29.83 -53.44
CA TYR A 56 -27.35 -28.41 -53.15
C TYR A 56 -27.71 -27.49 -54.33
N VAL A 57 -27.48 -27.91 -55.57
CA VAL A 57 -27.96 -27.17 -56.76
C VAL A 57 -29.48 -27.09 -56.74
N LYS A 58 -30.17 -28.20 -56.45
CA LYS A 58 -31.63 -28.23 -56.32
C LYS A 58 -32.13 -27.33 -55.18
N ARG A 59 -31.41 -27.25 -54.05
CA ARG A 59 -31.71 -26.30 -52.96
C ARG A 59 -31.57 -24.85 -53.42
N ALA A 60 -30.51 -24.52 -54.14
CA ALA A 60 -30.32 -23.19 -54.69
C ALA A 60 -31.42 -22.80 -55.69
N ASP A 61 -31.82 -23.71 -56.59
CA ASP A 61 -32.95 -23.50 -57.50
C ASP A 61 -34.27 -23.27 -56.74
N ALA A 62 -34.52 -24.06 -55.68
CA ALA A 62 -35.70 -23.90 -54.83
C ALA A 62 -35.70 -22.57 -54.07
N LEU A 63 -34.53 -22.14 -53.57
CA LEU A 63 -34.36 -20.85 -52.93
C LEU A 63 -34.60 -19.70 -53.91
N ALA A 64 -34.09 -19.78 -55.14
CA ALA A 64 -34.31 -18.77 -56.17
C ALA A 64 -35.81 -18.59 -56.48
N ALA A 65 -36.55 -19.71 -56.63
CA ALA A 65 -38.00 -19.67 -56.80
C ALA A 65 -38.74 -19.10 -55.58
N LYS A 66 -38.27 -19.42 -54.37
CA LYS A 66 -38.82 -18.85 -53.13
C LYS A 66 -38.59 -17.34 -53.06
N LEU A 67 -37.40 -16.86 -53.39
CA LEU A 67 -37.08 -15.43 -53.44
C LEU A 67 -37.94 -14.69 -54.47
N GLU A 68 -38.23 -15.29 -55.63
CA GLU A 68 -39.16 -14.71 -56.60
C GLU A 68 -40.58 -14.54 -56.01
N SER A 69 -41.09 -15.56 -55.30
CA SER A 69 -42.39 -15.45 -54.62
C SER A 69 -42.40 -14.42 -53.49
N LEU A 70 -41.26 -14.23 -52.81
CA LEU A 70 -41.07 -13.22 -51.78
C LEU A 70 -41.06 -11.80 -52.35
N ALA A 71 -40.43 -11.58 -53.50
CA ALA A 71 -40.43 -10.29 -54.17
C ALA A 71 -41.86 -9.89 -54.58
N ASP A 72 -42.65 -10.84 -55.08
CA ASP A 72 -44.05 -10.62 -55.42
C ASP A 72 -44.94 -10.33 -54.19
N GLU A 73 -44.71 -11.02 -53.08
CA GLU A 73 -45.43 -10.74 -51.82
C GLU A 73 -45.02 -9.39 -51.22
N ALA A 74 -43.72 -9.07 -51.18
CA ALA A 74 -43.21 -7.78 -50.72
C ALA A 74 -43.82 -6.63 -51.53
N GLY A 75 -43.78 -6.72 -52.86
CA GLY A 75 -44.39 -5.70 -53.73
C GLY A 75 -45.91 -5.61 -53.59
N ARG A 76 -46.61 -6.72 -53.30
CA ARG A 76 -48.05 -6.68 -53.00
C ARG A 76 -48.34 -5.97 -51.68
N ILE A 77 -47.58 -6.26 -50.62
CA ILE A 77 -47.73 -5.64 -49.31
C ILE A 77 -47.38 -4.14 -49.38
N GLU A 78 -46.32 -3.77 -50.08
CA GLU A 78 -45.94 -2.37 -50.29
C GLU A 78 -47.05 -1.59 -51.00
N ARG A 79 -47.56 -2.11 -52.13
CA ARG A 79 -48.69 -1.49 -52.84
C ARG A 79 -49.96 -1.43 -51.98
N ALA A 80 -50.27 -2.47 -51.22
CA ALA A 80 -51.43 -2.48 -50.32
C ALA A 80 -51.29 -1.42 -49.22
N THR A 81 -50.09 -1.25 -48.67
CA THR A 81 -49.76 -0.22 -47.68
C THR A 81 -49.92 1.18 -48.29
N LEU A 82 -49.33 1.43 -49.46
CA LEU A 82 -49.43 2.73 -50.16
C LEU A 82 -50.88 3.10 -50.51
N VAL A 83 -51.66 2.14 -51.02
CA VAL A 83 -53.09 2.35 -51.30
C VAL A 83 -53.86 2.60 -50.01
N LEU A 84 -53.55 1.88 -48.93
CA LEU A 84 -54.24 2.04 -47.66
C LEU A 84 -54.10 3.47 -47.13
N LEU A 85 -52.93 4.11 -47.28
CA LEU A 85 -52.68 5.47 -46.79
C LEU A 85 -53.71 6.51 -47.24
N ASP A 86 -54.13 6.44 -48.50
CA ASP A 86 -55.00 7.46 -49.12
C ASP A 86 -56.43 6.96 -49.40
N SER A 87 -56.67 5.65 -49.28
CA SER A 87 -57.99 5.03 -49.52
C SER A 87 -59.06 5.43 -48.49
N ASP A 88 -60.34 5.25 -48.85
CA ASP A 88 -61.47 5.37 -47.92
C ASP A 88 -61.31 4.48 -46.67
N ARG A 89 -60.73 3.28 -46.80
CA ARG A 89 -60.42 2.41 -45.66
C ARG A 89 -59.36 3.02 -44.74
N GLY A 90 -58.35 3.65 -45.32
CA GLY A 90 -57.33 4.42 -44.60
C GLY A 90 -57.92 5.58 -43.83
N LYS A 91 -58.77 6.39 -44.48
CA LYS A 91 -59.48 7.51 -43.84
C LYS A 91 -60.29 7.07 -42.62
N ARG A 92 -60.93 5.90 -42.69
CA ARG A 92 -61.67 5.32 -41.55
C ARG A 92 -60.74 4.77 -40.47
N LEU A 93 -59.58 4.22 -40.84
CA LEU A 93 -58.56 3.80 -39.87
C LEU A 93 -57.97 5.01 -39.13
N ALA A 94 -57.80 6.13 -39.84
CA ALA A 94 -57.26 7.38 -39.35
C ALA A 94 -58.09 8.00 -38.19
N THR A 95 -59.35 7.61 -38.03
CA THR A 95 -60.21 8.05 -36.91
C THR A 95 -59.93 7.32 -35.61
N ARG A 96 -59.03 6.32 -35.60
CA ARG A 96 -58.67 5.53 -34.41
C ARG A 96 -57.20 5.73 -34.08
N ASP A 97 -56.91 6.48 -33.02
CA ASP A 97 -55.53 6.81 -32.64
C ASP A 97 -54.67 5.57 -32.36
N GLU A 98 -55.23 4.53 -31.74
CA GLU A 98 -54.54 3.25 -31.53
C GLU A 98 -54.10 2.60 -32.85
N ALA A 99 -54.92 2.69 -33.89
CA ALA A 99 -54.61 2.12 -35.20
C ALA A 99 -53.57 2.95 -35.95
N VAL A 100 -53.63 4.28 -35.82
CA VAL A 100 -52.61 5.19 -36.36
C VAL A 100 -51.26 4.91 -35.70
N ARG A 101 -51.21 4.78 -34.37
CA ARG A 101 -49.99 4.41 -33.62
C ARG A 101 -49.46 3.03 -34.04
N ALA A 102 -50.34 2.04 -34.13
CA ALA A 102 -49.96 0.71 -34.61
C ALA A 102 -49.39 0.74 -36.03
N PHE A 103 -49.95 1.59 -36.90
CA PHE A 103 -49.45 1.78 -38.25
C PHE A 103 -48.11 2.54 -38.29
N VAL A 104 -47.91 3.56 -37.45
CA VAL A 104 -46.60 4.25 -37.32
C VAL A 104 -45.51 3.27 -36.90
N ASN A 105 -45.76 2.46 -35.86
CA ASN A 105 -44.81 1.44 -35.42
C ASN A 105 -44.52 0.40 -36.52
N PHE A 106 -45.54 0.05 -37.31
CA PHE A 106 -45.41 -0.83 -38.46
C PHE A 106 -44.57 -0.22 -39.60
N ASP A 107 -44.76 1.07 -39.89
CA ASP A 107 -44.08 1.84 -40.93
C ASP A 107 -42.60 2.09 -40.58
N GLU A 108 -42.30 2.30 -39.30
CA GLU A 108 -40.94 2.53 -38.80
C GLU A 108 -40.12 1.24 -38.64
N SER A 109 -40.78 0.09 -38.54
CA SER A 109 -40.10 -1.20 -38.51
C SER A 109 -39.44 -1.49 -39.87
N PRO A 110 -38.20 -2.02 -39.92
CA PRO A 110 -37.52 -2.31 -41.18
C PRO A 110 -38.36 -3.25 -42.06
N VAL A 111 -38.63 -2.83 -43.29
CA VAL A 111 -39.47 -3.57 -44.24
C VAL A 111 -38.56 -4.34 -45.19
N VAL A 112 -38.83 -5.63 -45.39
CA VAL A 112 -38.24 -6.36 -46.51
C VAL A 112 -38.83 -5.80 -47.80
N THR A 113 -38.01 -5.08 -48.56
CA THR A 113 -38.41 -4.50 -49.84
C THR A 113 -38.18 -5.48 -50.99
N ALA A 114 -38.84 -5.25 -52.12
CA ALA A 114 -38.55 -6.00 -53.35
C ALA A 114 -37.08 -5.85 -53.79
N SER A 115 -36.45 -4.70 -53.50
CA SER A 115 -35.03 -4.45 -53.77
C SER A 115 -34.11 -5.30 -52.90
N ASP A 116 -34.46 -5.52 -51.63
CA ASP A 116 -33.70 -6.42 -50.75
C ASP A 116 -33.76 -7.84 -51.29
N VAL A 117 -34.96 -8.32 -51.64
CA VAL A 117 -35.15 -9.67 -52.20
C VAL A 117 -34.36 -9.85 -53.50
N GLU A 118 -34.33 -8.86 -54.38
CA GLU A 118 -33.54 -8.93 -55.62
C GLU A 118 -32.03 -8.96 -55.33
N THR A 119 -31.57 -8.25 -54.31
CA THR A 119 -30.17 -8.29 -53.87
C THR A 119 -29.78 -9.70 -53.41
N HIS A 120 -30.64 -10.35 -52.63
CA HIS A 120 -30.44 -11.73 -52.18
C HIS A 120 -30.54 -12.72 -53.36
N ARG A 121 -31.50 -12.54 -54.27
CA ARG A 121 -31.64 -13.35 -55.50
C ARG A 121 -30.38 -13.30 -56.36
N ALA A 122 -29.80 -12.11 -56.54
CA ALA A 122 -28.58 -11.91 -57.31
C ALA A 122 -27.36 -12.63 -56.70
N ARG A 123 -27.38 -12.94 -55.40
CA ARG A 123 -26.33 -13.74 -54.72
C ARG A 123 -26.53 -15.24 -54.89
N VAL A 124 -27.76 -15.73 -55.03
CA VAL A 124 -28.02 -17.18 -55.13
C VAL A 124 -27.48 -17.79 -56.42
N GLU A 125 -27.55 -17.07 -57.55
CA GLU A 125 -27.07 -17.59 -58.83
C GLU A 125 -25.55 -17.89 -58.86
N PRO A 126 -24.65 -17.00 -58.43
CA PRO A 126 -23.22 -17.33 -58.37
C PRO A 126 -22.93 -18.44 -57.35
N LEU A 127 -23.68 -18.54 -56.25
CA LEU A 127 -23.55 -19.67 -55.31
C LEU A 127 -23.92 -20.99 -55.98
N ARG A 128 -25.03 -21.02 -56.72
CA ARG A 128 -25.46 -22.19 -57.48
C ARG A 128 -24.40 -22.64 -58.48
N GLN A 129 -23.83 -21.70 -59.24
CA GLN A 129 -22.77 -21.97 -60.21
C GLN A 129 -21.48 -22.47 -59.51
N GLY A 130 -21.09 -21.85 -58.40
CA GLY A 130 -19.95 -22.26 -57.59
C GLY A 130 -20.08 -23.68 -57.06
N ILE A 131 -21.26 -24.04 -56.55
CA ILE A 131 -21.56 -25.40 -56.09
C ILE A 131 -21.51 -26.41 -57.25
N ALA A 132 -22.10 -26.07 -58.40
CA ALA A 132 -22.07 -26.94 -59.59
C ALA A 132 -20.63 -27.16 -60.11
N ALA A 133 -19.74 -26.20 -59.93
CA ALA A 133 -18.34 -26.29 -60.36
C ALA A 133 -17.51 -27.32 -59.57
N TYR A 134 -18.01 -27.84 -58.44
CA TYR A 134 -17.37 -28.97 -57.74
C TYR A 134 -17.62 -30.32 -58.40
N ALA A 135 -18.62 -30.43 -59.31
CA ALA A 135 -19.01 -31.70 -59.94
C ALA A 135 -17.87 -32.44 -60.68
N PRO A 136 -16.98 -31.76 -61.46
CA PRO A 136 -15.88 -32.43 -62.15
C PRO A 136 -14.68 -32.77 -61.25
N LEU A 137 -14.65 -32.37 -59.97
CA LEU A 137 -13.45 -32.51 -59.14
C LEU A 137 -13.31 -33.94 -58.58
N PRO A 138 -12.12 -34.57 -58.67
CA PRO A 138 -11.88 -35.94 -58.22
C PRO A 138 -11.68 -36.05 -56.69
N ARG A 139 -12.23 -35.11 -55.89
CA ARG A 139 -12.07 -35.05 -54.43
C ARG A 139 -13.40 -35.23 -53.74
N ILE A 140 -13.43 -35.85 -52.55
CA ILE A 140 -14.63 -35.95 -51.72
C ILE A 140 -15.17 -34.53 -51.48
N PHE A 141 -16.39 -34.27 -51.95
CA PHE A 141 -17.07 -33.01 -51.74
C PHE A 141 -17.50 -32.95 -50.27
N ASN A 142 -17.06 -31.91 -49.58
CA ASN A 142 -17.43 -31.67 -48.19
C ASN A 142 -18.16 -30.33 -48.12
N PRO A 143 -19.50 -30.33 -47.97
CA PRO A 143 -20.28 -29.10 -47.91
C PRO A 143 -19.83 -28.16 -46.79
N ALA A 144 -19.37 -28.70 -45.66
CA ALA A 144 -18.87 -27.90 -44.53
C ALA A 144 -17.56 -27.15 -44.82
N LYS A 145 -16.85 -27.53 -45.90
CA LYS A 145 -15.62 -26.86 -46.35
C LYS A 145 -15.84 -26.02 -47.61
N ALA A 146 -17.02 -26.08 -48.22
CA ALA A 146 -17.37 -25.28 -49.39
C ALA A 146 -18.06 -23.98 -48.89
N PRO A 147 -17.40 -22.81 -48.98
CA PRO A 147 -17.99 -21.56 -48.48
C PRO A 147 -19.32 -21.24 -49.17
N GLU A 148 -19.51 -21.66 -50.42
CA GLU A 148 -20.75 -21.45 -51.16
C GLU A 148 -21.94 -22.18 -50.54
N CYS A 149 -21.73 -23.37 -49.96
CA CYS A 149 -22.79 -24.12 -49.27
C CYS A 149 -23.21 -23.45 -47.95
N ALA A 150 -22.25 -22.88 -47.22
CA ALA A 150 -22.53 -22.14 -45.99
C ALA A 150 -23.30 -20.84 -46.31
N GLN A 151 -22.83 -20.07 -47.29
CA GLN A 151 -23.50 -18.86 -47.76
C GLN A 151 -24.91 -19.14 -48.28
N LEU A 152 -25.12 -20.26 -48.99
CA LEU A 152 -26.47 -20.66 -49.41
C LEU A 152 -27.39 -20.90 -48.20
N GLY A 153 -26.88 -21.49 -47.12
CA GLY A 153 -27.62 -21.66 -45.87
C GLY A 153 -28.01 -20.34 -45.19
N ASP A 154 -27.11 -19.35 -45.22
CA ASP A 154 -27.39 -18.00 -44.70
C ASP A 154 -28.51 -17.30 -45.51
N GLU A 155 -28.46 -17.45 -46.84
CA GLU A 155 -29.47 -16.91 -47.76
C GLU A 155 -30.85 -17.61 -47.57
N GLU A 156 -30.87 -18.93 -47.34
CA GLU A 156 -32.09 -19.66 -46.98
C GLU A 156 -32.70 -19.16 -45.66
N ALA A 157 -31.87 -18.98 -44.63
CA ALA A 157 -32.30 -18.50 -43.32
C ALA A 157 -32.85 -17.08 -43.38
N TRP A 158 -32.21 -16.19 -44.16
CA TRP A 158 -32.73 -14.86 -44.43
C TRP A 158 -34.09 -14.91 -45.13
N ALA A 159 -34.24 -15.74 -46.16
CA ALA A 159 -35.51 -15.88 -46.89
C ALA A 159 -36.65 -16.41 -45.99
N ASP A 160 -36.34 -17.31 -45.04
CA ASP A 160 -37.32 -17.77 -44.04
C ASP A 160 -37.73 -16.67 -43.04
N ALA A 161 -36.78 -15.86 -42.58
CA ALA A 161 -37.08 -14.70 -41.74
C ALA A 161 -37.94 -13.68 -42.50
N ALA A 162 -37.51 -13.31 -43.71
CA ALA A 162 -38.23 -12.40 -44.59
C ALA A 162 -39.67 -12.84 -44.89
N TYR A 163 -39.87 -14.15 -45.13
CA TYR A 163 -41.22 -14.69 -45.34
C TYR A 163 -42.12 -14.51 -44.12
N ARG A 164 -41.60 -14.81 -42.92
CA ARG A 164 -42.35 -14.63 -41.67
C ARG A 164 -42.70 -13.17 -41.44
N ASP A 165 -41.73 -12.27 -41.61
CA ASP A 165 -41.95 -10.83 -41.45
C ASP A 165 -43.02 -10.32 -42.41
N LEU A 166 -42.97 -10.69 -43.69
CA LEU A 166 -43.99 -10.32 -44.67
C LEU A 166 -45.37 -10.88 -44.31
N LYS A 167 -45.45 -12.11 -43.79
CA LYS A 167 -46.74 -12.70 -43.36
C LYS A 167 -47.32 -12.03 -42.12
N GLU A 168 -46.49 -11.70 -41.14
CA GLU A 168 -46.90 -10.92 -39.97
C GLU A 168 -47.39 -9.53 -40.38
N ARG A 169 -46.68 -8.88 -41.30
CA ARG A 169 -47.07 -7.58 -41.85
C ARG A 169 -48.41 -7.65 -42.58
N GLN A 170 -48.61 -8.65 -43.44
CA GLN A 170 -49.86 -8.89 -44.13
C GLN A 170 -51.02 -9.12 -43.14
N ALA A 171 -50.78 -9.91 -42.08
CA ALA A 171 -51.77 -10.16 -41.04
C ALA A 171 -52.14 -8.88 -40.28
N LEU A 172 -51.15 -8.04 -39.95
CA LEU A 172 -51.36 -6.76 -39.27
C LEU A 172 -52.18 -5.80 -40.12
N ILE A 173 -51.83 -5.60 -41.41
CA ILE A 173 -52.61 -4.75 -42.33
C ILE A 173 -54.05 -5.26 -42.41
N THR A 174 -54.24 -6.58 -42.54
CA THR A 174 -55.57 -7.19 -42.61
C THR A 174 -56.36 -6.95 -41.33
N ALA A 175 -55.73 -7.09 -40.16
CA ALA A 175 -56.35 -6.84 -38.87
C ALA A 175 -56.74 -5.36 -38.69
N LEU A 176 -55.85 -4.43 -39.04
CA LEU A 176 -56.14 -2.99 -39.00
C LEU A 176 -57.32 -2.62 -39.90
N VAL A 177 -57.33 -3.10 -41.14
CA VAL A 177 -58.44 -2.86 -42.08
C VAL A 177 -59.76 -3.44 -41.55
N ARG A 178 -59.73 -4.58 -40.87
CA ARG A 178 -60.93 -5.19 -40.25
C ARG A 178 -61.46 -4.35 -39.07
N LEU A 179 -60.58 -3.69 -38.32
CA LEU A 179 -60.95 -2.82 -37.19
C LEU A 179 -61.47 -1.44 -37.62
N ALA A 180 -61.32 -1.09 -38.90
CA ALA A 180 -61.84 0.16 -39.44
C ALA A 180 -63.39 0.16 -39.41
N PRO A 181 -64.02 1.23 -38.89
CA PRO A 181 -65.48 1.34 -38.87
C PRO A 181 -66.03 1.29 -40.30
N GLN A 182 -67.10 0.53 -40.55
CA GLN A 182 -67.60 0.33 -41.93
C GLN A 182 -68.62 1.38 -42.39
N ASN A 183 -69.25 2.08 -41.44
CA ASN A 183 -70.41 2.95 -41.70
C ASN A 183 -70.12 4.45 -41.61
N LEU A 184 -68.85 4.85 -41.56
CA LEU A 184 -68.47 6.28 -41.55
C LEU A 184 -68.35 6.83 -42.97
N ALA A 185 -68.98 8.00 -43.20
CA ALA A 185 -68.81 8.78 -44.43
C ALA A 185 -67.37 9.32 -44.50
N THR A 186 -66.69 9.10 -45.63
CA THR A 186 -65.24 9.38 -45.78
C THR A 186 -64.91 10.73 -46.40
N ASN A 187 -65.91 11.46 -46.89
CA ASN A 187 -65.71 12.69 -47.66
C ASN A 187 -65.02 13.80 -46.86
N SER A 188 -65.18 13.81 -45.53
CA SER A 188 -64.61 14.82 -44.63
C SER A 188 -63.54 14.28 -43.67
N LEU A 189 -63.15 13.01 -43.80
CA LEU A 189 -62.17 12.40 -42.91
C LEU A 189 -60.75 12.65 -43.45
N PRO A 190 -59.76 12.95 -42.57
CA PRO A 190 -58.36 13.06 -42.96
C PRO A 190 -57.85 11.72 -43.47
N THR A 191 -56.84 11.74 -44.35
CA THR A 191 -56.20 10.49 -44.79
C THR A 191 -55.39 9.88 -43.65
N LEU A 192 -55.08 8.58 -43.76
CA LEU A 192 -54.19 7.93 -42.80
C LEU A 192 -52.79 8.57 -42.84
N ARG A 193 -52.33 8.98 -44.03
CA ARG A 193 -51.08 9.73 -44.21
C ARG A 193 -51.07 11.04 -43.43
N ASP A 194 -52.16 11.82 -43.49
CA ASP A 194 -52.26 13.09 -42.76
C ASP A 194 -52.17 12.85 -41.25
N ARG A 195 -52.91 11.87 -40.72
CA ARG A 195 -52.88 11.54 -39.28
C ARG A 195 -51.55 10.95 -38.82
N ILE A 196 -50.87 10.16 -39.65
CA ILE A 196 -49.50 9.70 -39.37
C ILE A 196 -48.54 10.88 -39.28
N THR A 197 -48.63 11.82 -40.22
CA THR A 197 -47.77 13.01 -40.25
C THR A 197 -48.00 13.89 -39.03
N GLU A 198 -49.26 14.12 -38.68
CA GLU A 198 -49.66 14.83 -37.46
C GLU A 198 -49.12 14.13 -36.20
N LEU A 199 -49.34 12.82 -36.05
CA LEU A 199 -48.86 12.06 -34.90
C LEU A 199 -47.32 12.10 -34.80
N LYS A 200 -46.59 11.91 -35.90
CA LYS A 200 -45.12 12.01 -35.92
C LYS A 200 -44.66 13.40 -35.51
N SER A 201 -45.34 14.47 -35.94
CA SER A 201 -45.02 15.84 -35.52
C SER A 201 -45.26 16.07 -34.02
N THR A 202 -46.32 15.50 -33.45
CA THR A 202 -46.60 15.56 -32.01
C THR A 202 -45.55 14.79 -31.22
N MET A 203 -45.17 13.58 -31.66
CA MET A 203 -44.12 12.79 -31.01
C MET A 203 -42.78 13.53 -30.99
N ILE A 204 -42.40 14.18 -32.09
CA ILE A 204 -41.18 15.01 -32.15
C ILE A 204 -41.28 16.20 -31.18
N GLN A 205 -42.44 16.86 -31.10
CA GLN A 205 -42.63 17.97 -30.15
C GLN A 205 -42.56 17.50 -28.70
N GLU A 206 -43.15 16.35 -28.38
CA GLU A 206 -43.07 15.74 -27.05
C GLU A 206 -41.62 15.34 -26.71
N GLU A 207 -40.87 14.77 -27.65
CA GLU A 207 -39.47 14.42 -27.47
C GLU A 207 -38.61 15.67 -27.25
N VAL A 208 -38.78 16.71 -28.06
CA VAL A 208 -38.08 17.99 -27.88
C VAL A 208 -38.40 18.61 -26.52
N ALA A 209 -39.68 18.62 -26.12
CA ALA A 209 -40.09 19.11 -24.81
C ALA A 209 -39.50 18.28 -23.66
N ALA A 210 -39.42 16.95 -23.80
CA ALA A 210 -38.79 16.06 -22.82
C ALA A 210 -37.27 16.31 -22.71
N VAL A 211 -36.59 16.49 -23.84
CA VAL A 211 -35.15 16.82 -23.88
C VAL A 211 -34.89 18.19 -23.24
N ASP A 212 -35.73 19.19 -23.52
CA ASP A 212 -35.60 20.52 -22.92
C ASP A 212 -35.89 20.49 -21.41
N ALA A 213 -36.91 19.74 -20.97
CA ALA A 213 -37.18 19.52 -19.55
C ALA A 213 -35.99 18.85 -18.84
N ALA A 214 -35.41 17.80 -19.43
CA ALA A 214 -34.23 17.13 -18.89
C ALA A 214 -32.99 18.04 -18.84
N ARG A 215 -32.84 18.94 -19.82
CA ARG A 215 -31.78 19.96 -19.83
C ARG A 215 -31.95 20.98 -18.72
N GLU A 216 -33.17 21.47 -18.48
CA GLU A 216 -33.45 22.41 -17.39
C GLU A 216 -33.26 21.75 -16.02
N GLU A 217 -33.67 20.50 -15.85
CA GLU A 217 -33.39 19.72 -14.63
C GLU A 217 -31.89 19.56 -14.39
N SER A 218 -31.13 19.21 -15.45
CA SER A 218 -29.66 19.12 -15.38
C SER A 218 -29.00 20.46 -15.05
N ARG A 219 -29.54 21.57 -15.55
CA ARG A 219 -29.06 22.93 -15.22
C ARG A 219 -29.35 23.28 -13.77
N ALA A 220 -30.54 22.98 -13.26
CA ALA A 220 -30.92 23.22 -11.87
C ALA A 220 -30.03 22.42 -10.91
N ALA A 221 -29.84 21.12 -11.17
CA ALA A 221 -28.94 20.27 -10.40
C ALA A 221 -27.48 20.79 -10.43
N GLY A 222 -27.01 21.25 -11.60
CA GLY A 222 -25.68 21.84 -11.73
C GLY A 222 -25.51 23.19 -11.02
N ILE A 223 -26.59 23.94 -10.76
CA ILE A 223 -26.55 25.16 -9.94
C ILE A 223 -26.47 24.80 -8.46
N GLU A 224 -27.24 23.81 -8.01
CA GLU A 224 -27.22 23.32 -6.63
C GLU A 224 -25.85 22.74 -6.26
N GLU A 225 -25.27 21.88 -7.11
CA GLU A 225 -23.92 21.33 -6.90
C GLU A 225 -22.86 22.44 -6.80
N LYS A 226 -22.96 23.48 -7.62
CA LYS A 226 -22.05 24.65 -7.55
C LYS A 226 -22.24 25.45 -6.26
N ALA A 227 -23.47 25.57 -5.76
CA ALA A 227 -23.76 26.25 -4.50
C ALA A 227 -23.23 25.45 -3.29
N GLU A 228 -23.40 24.14 -3.27
CA GLU A 228 -22.82 23.25 -2.27
C GLU A 228 -21.30 23.31 -2.27
N ALA A 229 -20.68 23.22 -3.46
CA ALA A 229 -19.23 23.35 -3.60
C ALA A 229 -18.69 24.70 -3.12
N ALA A 230 -19.44 25.79 -3.34
CA ALA A 230 -19.09 27.11 -2.81
C ALA A 230 -19.17 27.14 -1.27
N SER A 231 -20.23 26.57 -0.69
CA SER A 231 -20.40 26.47 0.77
C SER A 231 -19.29 25.65 1.44
N ILE A 232 -18.90 24.52 0.84
CA ILE A 232 -17.79 23.70 1.32
C ILE A 232 -16.48 24.49 1.31
N ARG A 233 -16.20 25.25 0.24
CA ARG A 233 -14.99 26.10 0.17
C ARG A 233 -14.96 27.19 1.23
N GLU A 234 -16.11 27.80 1.54
CA GLU A 234 -16.21 28.79 2.62
C GLU A 234 -15.95 28.15 3.99
N LEU A 235 -16.52 26.97 4.25
CA LEU A 235 -16.28 26.23 5.50
C LEU A 235 -14.82 25.79 5.64
N GLU A 236 -14.17 25.35 4.56
CA GLU A 236 -12.75 25.00 4.57
C GLU A 236 -11.86 26.21 4.85
N LYS A 237 -12.16 27.35 4.23
CA LYS A 237 -11.47 28.60 4.50
C LYS A 237 -11.61 29.02 5.96
N ALA A 238 -12.82 28.98 6.51
CA ALA A 238 -13.07 29.31 7.92
C ALA A 238 -12.32 28.38 8.88
N LYS A 239 -12.22 27.07 8.56
CA LYS A 239 -11.43 26.10 9.34
C LYS A 239 -9.94 26.40 9.30
N LEU A 240 -9.42 26.77 8.13
CA LEU A 240 -8.02 27.15 7.96
C LEU A 240 -7.69 28.40 8.78
N ASP A 241 -8.54 29.42 8.71
CA ASP A 241 -8.37 30.67 9.44
C ASP A 241 -8.40 30.42 10.96
N ALA A 242 -9.37 29.64 11.46
CA ALA A 242 -9.43 29.26 12.88
C ALA A 242 -8.20 28.43 13.34
N ALA A 243 -7.69 27.53 12.48
CA ALA A 243 -6.48 26.76 12.79
C ALA A 243 -5.24 27.65 12.87
N ASN A 244 -5.14 28.66 12.01
CA ASN A 244 -4.06 29.64 12.02
C ASN A 244 -4.10 30.50 13.29
N GLU A 245 -5.28 30.98 13.70
CA GLU A 245 -5.45 31.71 14.96
C GLU A 245 -5.04 30.88 16.17
N LEU A 246 -5.49 29.62 16.24
CA LEU A 246 -5.15 28.71 17.33
C LEU A 246 -3.63 28.46 17.39
N ARG A 247 -2.97 28.34 16.23
CA ARG A 247 -1.51 28.21 16.16
C ARG A 247 -0.79 29.45 16.70
N LEU A 248 -1.26 30.66 16.38
CA LEU A 248 -0.71 31.91 16.89
C LEU A 248 -0.85 31.98 18.42
N LEU A 249 -2.04 31.68 18.95
CA LEU A 249 -2.29 31.67 20.40
C LEU A 249 -1.41 30.66 21.14
N ARG A 250 -1.14 29.49 20.55
CA ARG A 250 -0.21 28.50 21.13
C ARG A 250 1.22 29.03 21.22
N LEU A 251 1.69 29.71 20.18
CA LEU A 251 3.02 30.31 20.16
C LEU A 251 3.15 31.43 21.20
N GLU A 252 2.12 32.24 21.38
CA GLU A 252 2.09 33.28 22.43
C GLU A 252 2.13 32.66 23.83
N LEU A 253 1.33 31.60 24.05
CA LEU A 253 1.30 30.89 25.33
C LEU A 253 2.64 30.22 25.64
N GLU A 254 3.31 29.65 24.63
CA GLU A 254 4.64 29.05 24.79
C GLU A 254 5.70 30.11 25.14
N LYS A 255 5.68 31.27 24.47
CA LYS A 255 6.54 32.41 24.81
C LYS A 255 6.32 32.87 26.25
N ALA A 256 5.07 33.06 26.66
CA ALA A 256 4.73 33.45 28.02
C ALA A 256 5.23 32.43 29.07
N ARG A 257 5.14 31.13 28.77
CA ARG A 257 5.67 30.06 29.64
C ARG A 257 7.21 30.10 29.73
N ALA A 258 7.89 30.31 28.61
CA ALA A 258 9.34 30.40 28.57
C ALA A 258 9.85 31.62 29.35
N GLU A 259 9.20 32.77 29.19
CA GLU A 259 9.50 33.99 29.94
C GLU A 259 9.29 33.80 31.44
N PHE A 260 8.18 33.18 31.84
CA PHE A 260 7.90 32.87 33.24
C PHE A 260 8.95 31.92 33.83
N ALA A 261 9.31 30.84 33.12
CA ALA A 261 10.34 29.90 33.55
C ALA A 261 11.72 30.58 33.71
N LEU A 262 12.07 31.51 32.82
CA LEU A 262 13.29 32.29 32.92
C LEU A 262 13.29 33.19 34.16
N ILE A 263 12.16 33.84 34.46
CA ILE A 263 12.01 34.66 35.67
C ILE A 263 12.15 33.80 36.93
N GLU A 264 11.52 32.62 36.98
CA GLU A 264 11.65 31.70 38.10
C GLU A 264 13.08 31.19 38.28
N ALA A 265 13.76 30.82 37.20
CA ALA A 265 15.15 30.37 37.26
C ALA A 265 16.07 31.46 37.81
N LYS A 266 15.90 32.70 37.36
CA LYS A 266 16.64 33.87 37.90
C LYS A 266 16.35 34.09 39.39
N ARG A 267 15.09 34.00 39.81
CA ARG A 267 14.72 34.12 41.23
C ARG A 267 15.39 33.05 42.08
N ARG A 268 15.39 31.79 41.62
CA ARG A 268 16.05 30.69 42.35
C ARG A 268 17.56 30.89 42.45
N ALA A 269 18.22 31.32 41.38
CA ALA A 269 19.66 31.61 41.40
C ALA A 269 20.01 32.70 42.42
N VAL A 270 19.22 33.78 42.49
CA VAL A 270 19.42 34.85 43.47
C VAL A 270 19.20 34.35 44.91
N ILE A 271 18.16 33.53 45.15
CA ILE A 271 17.93 32.94 46.49
C ILE A 271 19.12 32.08 46.90
N GLN A 272 19.61 31.21 46.01
CA GLN A 272 20.76 30.35 46.28
C GLN A 272 22.04 31.16 46.55
N GLU A 273 22.26 32.26 45.83
CA GLU A 273 23.39 33.16 46.07
C GLU A 273 23.28 33.85 47.46
N ILE A 274 22.08 34.27 47.85
CA ILE A 274 21.83 34.84 49.17
C ILE A 274 22.06 33.80 50.26
N GLU A 275 21.52 32.59 50.12
CA GLU A 275 21.71 31.48 51.07
C GLU A 275 23.19 31.15 51.26
N THR A 276 23.92 30.96 50.16
CA THR A 276 25.37 30.70 50.22
C THR A 276 26.15 31.88 50.82
N SER A 277 25.75 33.12 50.57
CA SER A 277 26.36 34.28 51.23
C SER A 277 26.05 34.34 52.73
N VAL A 278 24.85 33.94 53.15
CA VAL A 278 24.45 33.91 54.57
C VAL A 278 25.22 32.81 55.30
N ASP A 279 25.30 31.61 54.73
CA ASP A 279 26.05 30.49 55.30
C ASP A 279 27.53 30.84 55.45
N ASN A 280 28.14 31.43 54.42
CA ASN A 280 29.51 31.91 54.49
C ASN A 280 29.71 32.93 55.62
N LYS A 281 28.80 33.91 55.78
CA LYS A 281 28.87 34.89 56.89
C LYS A 281 28.71 34.22 58.26
N ASN A 282 27.86 33.20 58.39
CA ASN A 282 27.68 32.44 59.62
C ASN A 282 28.96 31.66 59.98
N LEU A 283 29.58 31.00 59.00
CA LEU A 283 30.88 30.32 59.19
C LEU A 283 31.97 31.30 59.60
N GLU A 284 32.02 32.47 58.96
CA GLU A 284 32.95 33.53 59.34
C GLU A 284 32.73 34.03 60.78
N THR A 285 31.47 34.24 61.18
CA THR A 285 31.11 34.66 62.54
C THR A 285 31.51 33.61 63.58
N ARG A 286 31.32 32.31 63.26
CA ARG A 286 31.75 31.21 64.13
C ARG A 286 33.27 31.12 64.25
N LEU A 287 33.99 31.41 63.17
CA LEU A 287 35.45 31.45 63.18
C LEU A 287 35.99 32.62 64.03
N GLU A 288 35.22 33.69 64.19
CA GLU A 288 35.57 34.85 65.04
C GLU A 288 35.36 34.58 66.54
N ASP A 289 34.66 33.50 66.92
CA ASP A 289 34.50 33.11 68.33
C ASP A 289 35.87 32.78 68.96
N PRO A 290 36.31 33.52 70.00
CA PRO A 290 37.58 33.27 70.68
C PRO A 290 37.72 31.84 71.22
N LYS A 291 36.62 31.18 71.59
CA LYS A 291 36.64 29.79 72.07
C LYS A 291 37.01 28.82 70.95
N VAL A 292 36.44 29.03 69.76
CA VAL A 292 36.76 28.25 68.55
C VAL A 292 38.22 28.47 68.17
N LEU A 293 38.67 29.72 68.09
CA LEU A 293 40.07 30.05 67.77
C LEU A 293 41.06 29.45 68.77
N LYS A 294 40.72 29.44 70.07
CA LYS A 294 41.56 28.81 71.10
C LYS A 294 41.73 27.31 70.86
N LYS A 295 40.64 26.61 70.52
CA LYS A 295 40.67 25.16 70.22
C LYS A 295 41.47 24.85 68.95
N LEU A 296 41.32 25.68 67.91
CA LEU A 296 41.99 25.53 66.61
C LEU A 296 43.43 26.03 66.56
N ARG A 297 43.92 26.65 67.65
CA ARG A 297 45.24 27.31 67.72
C ARG A 297 46.44 26.44 67.27
N PRO A 298 46.52 25.13 67.58
CA PRO A 298 47.63 24.28 67.12
C PRO A 298 47.75 24.21 65.58
N PHE A 299 46.62 24.29 64.88
CA PHE A 299 46.57 24.18 63.41
C PHE A 299 46.84 25.53 62.74
N MET A 300 46.35 26.62 63.32
CA MET A 300 46.55 27.99 62.79
C MET A 300 47.96 28.53 63.03
N ALA A 301 48.64 28.09 64.09
CA ALA A 301 49.98 28.57 64.42
C ALA A 301 50.98 28.20 63.32
N LYS A 302 51.83 29.16 62.94
CA LYS A 302 52.86 28.92 61.91
C LYS A 302 53.96 28.02 62.47
N GLY A 303 54.19 26.88 61.84
CA GLY A 303 55.25 25.94 62.18
C GLY A 303 55.95 25.39 60.95
N TYR A 304 57.03 24.65 61.18
CA TYR A 304 57.88 24.08 60.13
C TYR A 304 57.39 22.70 59.67
N TRP A 305 56.55 22.03 60.45
CA TRP A 305 56.07 20.69 60.13
C TRP A 305 54.68 20.72 59.50
N GLN A 306 54.41 19.76 58.60
CA GLN A 306 53.13 19.51 57.96
C GLN A 306 52.79 18.01 58.06
N PRO A 307 51.53 17.63 58.27
CA PRO A 307 51.12 16.23 58.32
C PRO A 307 51.34 15.55 56.96
N GLY A 308 51.70 14.27 56.98
CA GLY A 308 52.01 13.49 55.77
C GLY A 308 53.36 13.79 55.13
N ASN A 309 54.03 14.87 55.52
CA ASN A 309 55.32 15.23 54.96
C ASN A 309 56.46 14.36 55.52
N THR A 310 57.08 13.56 54.66
CA THR A 310 58.22 12.70 54.99
C THR A 310 59.57 13.32 54.61
N SER A 311 59.56 14.39 53.82
CA SER A 311 60.76 15.07 53.33
C SER A 311 61.21 16.18 54.27
N ARG A 312 62.49 16.16 54.67
CA ARG A 312 63.09 17.25 55.46
C ARG A 312 63.13 18.57 54.70
N ALA A 313 63.24 18.54 53.36
CA ALA A 313 63.34 19.75 52.55
C ALA A 313 62.06 20.60 52.59
N ASP A 314 60.90 19.94 52.65
CA ASP A 314 59.59 20.60 52.69
C ASP A 314 59.28 21.19 54.08
N SER A 315 60.05 20.82 55.11
CA SER A 315 59.91 21.35 56.48
C SER A 315 60.66 22.68 56.72
N LEU A 316 61.20 23.32 55.68
CA LEU A 316 61.99 24.55 55.83
C LEU A 316 61.14 25.84 55.79
N LYS A 317 59.90 25.80 55.28
CA LYS A 317 59.00 26.96 55.19
C LYS A 317 58.05 27.00 56.38
N LYS A 318 58.20 28.03 57.23
CA LYS A 318 57.29 28.26 58.37
C LYS A 318 55.93 28.77 57.88
N GLY A 319 54.87 28.01 58.11
CA GLY A 319 53.51 28.35 57.67
C GLY A 319 52.41 27.71 58.52
N PRO A 320 51.15 28.16 58.40
CA PRO A 320 50.03 27.50 59.06
C PRO A 320 49.87 26.05 58.56
N MET A 321 49.06 25.23 59.25
CA MET A 321 48.78 23.88 58.78
C MET A 321 48.05 23.92 57.43
N SER A 322 48.43 23.07 56.49
CA SER A 322 47.69 22.89 55.23
C SER A 322 46.42 22.08 55.49
N PHE A 323 45.29 22.59 55.01
CA PHE A 323 44.00 21.92 55.12
C PHE A 323 43.98 20.65 54.26
N SER A 324 44.44 20.72 53.01
CA SER A 324 44.59 19.53 52.17
C SER A 324 45.57 18.51 52.76
N ALA A 325 46.63 18.93 53.45
CA ALA A 325 47.54 18.01 54.14
C ALA A 325 46.87 17.31 55.33
N LEU A 326 46.00 17.99 56.09
CA LEU A 326 45.19 17.37 57.14
C LEU A 326 44.23 16.32 56.58
N GLU A 327 43.57 16.65 55.46
CA GLU A 327 42.65 15.75 54.75
C GLU A 327 43.38 14.51 54.21
N GLN A 328 44.48 14.70 53.48
CA GLN A 328 45.30 13.61 52.93
C GLN A 328 45.93 12.74 54.01
N PHE A 329 46.30 13.35 55.14
CA PHE A 329 46.76 12.60 56.31
C PHE A 329 45.62 11.79 56.96
N GLY A 330 44.36 12.04 56.59
CA GLY A 330 43.18 11.40 57.17
C GLY A 330 42.82 11.93 58.55
N ALA A 331 43.36 13.08 58.97
CA ALA A 331 43.01 13.71 60.23
C ALA A 331 41.57 14.24 60.24
N LEU A 332 41.00 14.48 59.05
CA LEU A 332 39.63 14.97 58.87
C LEU A 332 38.64 13.85 58.52
N ASN A 333 39.09 12.59 58.47
CA ASN A 333 38.18 11.47 58.29
C ASN A 333 37.41 11.23 59.59
N GLY A 334 36.09 11.04 59.50
CA GLY A 334 35.30 10.71 60.68
C GLY A 334 35.75 9.40 61.36
N GLY A 335 35.53 9.31 62.67
CA GLY A 335 35.77 8.10 63.46
C GLY A 335 37.13 8.05 64.16
N HIS A 336 37.33 7.01 64.98
CA HIS A 336 38.46 6.92 65.91
C HIS A 336 39.85 7.07 65.28
N GLU A 337 40.03 6.55 64.06
CA GLU A 337 41.32 6.65 63.37
C GLU A 337 41.64 8.09 62.97
N GLY A 338 40.68 8.85 62.46
CA GLY A 338 40.89 10.25 62.11
C GLY A 338 41.10 11.13 63.35
N LEU A 339 40.37 10.87 64.44
CA LEU A 339 40.60 11.55 65.72
C LEU A 339 41.99 11.28 66.30
N ALA A 340 42.46 10.03 66.26
CA ALA A 340 43.80 9.67 66.71
C ALA A 340 44.88 10.34 65.86
N ARG A 341 44.67 10.43 64.54
CA ARG A 341 45.55 11.15 63.63
C ARG A 341 45.53 12.65 63.91
N LEU A 342 44.36 13.25 64.12
CA LEU A 342 44.21 14.66 64.45
C LEU A 342 44.92 15.03 65.76
N LEU A 343 44.74 14.22 66.80
CA LEU A 343 45.45 14.34 68.08
C LEU A 343 46.97 14.30 67.88
N ALA A 344 47.45 13.39 67.03
CA ALA A 344 48.87 13.28 66.74
C ALA A 344 49.43 14.51 66.01
N VAL A 345 48.65 15.08 65.09
CA VAL A 345 49.00 16.35 64.43
C VAL A 345 49.06 17.48 65.45
N ALA A 346 48.03 17.64 66.29
CA ALA A 346 47.94 18.72 67.28
C ALA A 346 49.07 18.69 68.33
N ASN A 347 49.51 17.50 68.73
CA ASN A 347 50.59 17.32 69.71
C ASN A 347 51.99 17.26 69.09
N GLY A 348 52.10 17.26 67.76
CA GLY A 348 53.38 17.03 67.08
C GLY A 348 54.01 15.73 67.56
N THR A 349 53.27 14.64 67.54
CA THR A 349 53.81 13.28 67.71
C THR A 349 53.89 12.68 66.32
N GLY A 350 55.09 12.63 65.74
CA GLY A 350 55.30 11.97 64.45
C GLY A 350 54.76 10.53 64.45
N MET A 351 54.35 10.03 63.28
CA MET A 351 53.68 8.74 63.07
C MET A 351 54.36 7.51 63.72
N GLY A 352 55.61 7.61 64.18
CA GLY A 352 56.33 6.53 64.85
C GLY A 352 55.61 5.91 66.05
N ASN A 353 54.66 6.62 66.68
CA ASN A 353 53.83 6.06 67.76
C ASN A 353 52.46 5.53 67.30
N LEU A 354 51.90 6.00 66.18
CA LEU A 354 50.55 5.58 65.72
C LEU A 354 50.55 4.21 65.04
N ASN A 355 51.58 3.91 64.22
CA ASN A 355 51.70 2.58 63.59
C ASN A 355 52.11 1.47 64.58
N ASN A 356 52.63 1.85 65.75
CA ASN A 356 53.06 0.90 66.78
C ASN A 356 51.90 0.36 67.65
N GLN A 357 50.67 0.87 67.47
CA GLN A 357 49.48 0.38 68.18
C GLN A 357 48.62 -0.59 67.36
N ARG A 358 48.69 -0.59 66.01
CA ARG A 358 47.98 -1.57 65.17
C ARG A 358 48.81 -2.79 64.73
N VAL A 359 50.13 -2.80 64.94
CA VAL A 359 51.03 -3.91 64.55
C VAL A 359 51.85 -4.42 65.75
N ARG A 360 51.17 -4.73 66.86
CA ARG A 360 51.74 -5.57 67.94
C ARG A 360 51.34 -7.05 67.80
N TYR A 361 51.30 -7.55 66.57
CA TYR A 361 51.34 -8.98 66.28
C TYR A 361 52.44 -9.27 65.25
N ASN A 362 53.54 -9.84 65.75
CA ASN A 362 54.56 -10.66 65.09
C ASN A 362 55.25 -10.16 63.82
N ILE A 363 56.00 -9.05 63.90
CA ILE A 363 57.21 -8.89 63.08
C ILE A 363 58.40 -8.63 64.03
N PRO A 364 59.40 -9.52 64.11
CA PRO A 364 60.60 -9.29 64.89
C PRO A 364 61.43 -8.21 64.20
N VAL A 365 61.34 -6.97 64.68
CA VAL A 365 62.20 -5.89 64.24
C VAL A 365 63.54 -6.05 64.94
N THR A 366 64.53 -6.60 64.23
CA THR A 366 65.93 -6.50 64.61
C THR A 366 66.42 -5.08 64.36
N TYR A 367 66.48 -4.26 65.42
CA TYR A 367 67.20 -2.99 65.38
C TYR A 367 68.03 -2.79 66.66
N THR A 368 69.29 -3.24 66.59
CA THR A 368 70.42 -2.56 67.22
C THR A 368 70.62 -1.23 66.50
N GLY A 369 69.96 -0.19 66.97
CA GLY A 369 70.16 1.17 66.49
C GLY A 369 69.47 2.14 67.42
N THR A 370 70.27 2.83 68.22
CA THR A 370 69.88 3.82 69.23
C THR A 370 68.89 4.82 68.64
N TYR A 371 67.59 4.63 68.90
CA TYR A 371 66.57 5.64 68.69
C TYR A 371 66.82 6.77 69.71
N MET A 372 67.78 7.65 69.38
CA MET A 372 67.85 8.96 69.99
C MET A 372 66.45 9.57 69.88
N PHE A 373 65.81 9.79 71.02
CA PHE A 373 64.51 10.46 71.15
C PHE A 373 64.57 11.81 70.44
N ARG A 374 64.33 11.82 69.13
CA ARG A 374 64.38 13.04 68.32
C ARG A 374 63.23 13.91 68.77
N LYS A 375 63.57 14.98 69.51
CA LYS A 375 62.68 16.11 69.80
C LYS A 375 61.91 16.45 68.51
N HIS A 376 60.59 16.48 68.58
CA HIS A 376 59.75 16.78 67.42
C HIS A 376 60.20 18.10 66.79
N ILE A 377 60.30 18.14 65.46
CA ILE A 377 60.85 19.28 64.70
C ILE A 377 59.97 20.53 64.90
N ASP A 378 58.67 20.34 65.12
CA ASP A 378 57.76 21.44 65.47
C ASP A 378 57.74 21.69 66.98
N THR A 379 58.50 22.71 67.39
CA THR A 379 58.47 23.31 68.72
C THR A 379 57.67 24.61 68.77
N ASP A 380 57.28 25.14 67.61
CA ASP A 380 56.75 26.50 67.49
C ASP A 380 55.22 26.54 67.65
N ARG A 381 54.53 25.45 67.31
CA ARG A 381 53.09 25.34 67.50
C ARG A 381 52.73 25.04 68.96
N PRO A 382 51.69 25.68 69.52
CA PRO A 382 51.15 25.28 70.80
C PRO A 382 50.58 23.87 70.68
N LYS A 383 50.93 23.01 71.63
CA LYS A 383 50.47 21.63 71.69
C LYS A 383 49.28 21.55 72.64
N TRP A 384 48.39 20.59 72.42
CA TRP A 384 47.39 20.28 73.43
C TRP A 384 48.07 19.70 74.67
N SER A 385 47.44 19.91 75.84
CA SER A 385 47.90 19.32 77.11
C SER A 385 47.40 17.90 77.31
N TYR A 386 46.78 17.29 76.28
CA TYR A 386 46.24 15.94 76.37
C TYR A 386 47.32 14.88 76.33
N PRO A 387 47.05 13.68 76.88
CA PRO A 387 47.85 12.49 76.63
C PRO A 387 48.09 12.28 75.13
N LYS A 388 49.31 11.85 74.78
CA LYS A 388 49.70 11.56 73.40
C LYS A 388 49.04 10.30 72.85
N ASP A 389 48.80 9.33 73.74
CA ASP A 389 48.16 8.07 73.39
C ASP A 389 46.64 8.25 73.42
N PHE A 390 45.99 8.02 72.28
CA PHE A 390 44.56 8.24 72.10
C PHE A 390 43.70 7.45 73.12
N HIS A 391 44.13 6.25 73.50
CA HIS A 391 43.44 5.40 74.49
C HIS A 391 43.48 5.94 75.92
N ASN A 392 44.37 6.90 76.21
CA ASN A 392 44.49 7.52 77.53
C ASN A 392 43.68 8.82 77.65
N LEU A 393 42.95 9.22 76.61
CA LEU A 393 42.06 10.39 76.68
C LEU A 393 40.85 10.09 77.58
N SER A 394 40.44 11.07 78.38
CA SER A 394 39.13 11.01 79.04
C SER A 394 38.01 11.14 78.00
N ALA A 395 36.78 10.78 78.39
CA ALA A 395 35.62 10.95 77.53
C ALA A 395 35.41 12.42 77.13
N GLU A 396 35.62 13.39 78.06
CA GLU A 396 35.49 14.81 77.72
C GLU A 396 36.56 15.26 76.71
N GLN A 397 37.79 14.76 76.85
CA GLN A 397 38.87 15.07 75.90
C GLN A 397 38.58 14.49 74.51
N LEU A 398 38.01 13.28 74.43
CA LEU A 398 37.63 12.68 73.15
C LEU A 398 36.53 13.49 72.46
N ILE A 399 35.54 13.95 73.23
CA ILE A 399 34.49 14.85 72.72
C ILE A 399 35.12 16.16 72.22
N GLU A 400 36.05 16.77 72.96
CA GLU A 400 36.71 18.00 72.52
C GLU A 400 37.55 17.80 71.25
N VAL A 401 38.24 16.66 71.10
CA VAL A 401 38.97 16.33 69.85
C VAL A 401 38.01 16.14 68.68
N GLN A 402 36.85 15.48 68.89
CA GLN A 402 35.81 15.35 67.87
C GLN A 402 35.24 16.71 67.48
N GLU A 403 34.90 17.55 68.45
CA GLU A 403 34.41 18.91 68.18
C GLU A 403 35.42 19.71 67.36
N VAL A 404 36.73 19.57 67.64
CA VAL A 404 37.76 20.24 66.84
C VAL A 404 37.86 19.67 65.43
N GLN A 405 37.73 18.34 65.27
CA GLN A 405 37.68 17.73 63.95
C GLN A 405 36.51 18.29 63.14
N ASP A 406 35.32 18.35 63.74
CA ASP A 406 34.11 18.85 63.10
C ASP A 406 34.26 20.33 62.74
N LEU A 407 34.81 21.14 63.64
CA LEU A 407 35.13 22.55 63.38
C LEU A 407 36.14 22.72 62.24
N LEU A 408 37.15 21.86 62.12
CA LEU A 408 38.11 21.91 61.02
C LEU A 408 37.48 21.49 59.69
N ILE A 409 36.63 20.45 59.68
CA ILE A 409 35.90 20.03 58.48
C ILE A 409 34.97 21.16 58.00
N GLU A 410 34.22 21.75 58.94
CA GLU A 410 33.22 22.77 58.64
C GLU A 410 33.85 24.13 58.28
N LEU A 411 34.81 24.61 59.07
CA LEU A 411 35.41 25.94 58.91
C LEU A 411 36.66 25.93 58.02
N GLY A 412 37.23 24.77 57.73
CA GLY A 412 38.49 24.59 57.01
C GLY A 412 38.59 25.39 55.71
N PRO A 413 37.62 25.27 54.78
CA PRO A 413 37.62 26.05 53.54
C PRO A 413 37.61 27.57 53.79
N THR A 414 36.81 28.04 54.75
CA THR A 414 36.73 29.45 55.15
C THR A 414 38.05 29.93 55.80
N MET A 415 38.69 29.07 56.58
CA MET A 415 40.00 29.34 57.19
C MET A 415 41.11 29.44 56.13
N VAL A 416 41.06 28.62 55.07
CA VAL A 416 41.98 28.75 53.92
C VAL A 416 41.74 30.07 53.19
N LYS A 417 40.48 30.42 52.93
CA LYS A 417 40.11 31.71 52.30
C LYS A 417 40.59 32.92 53.11
N LYS A 418 40.51 32.86 54.44
CA LYS A 418 41.03 33.90 55.36
C LYS A 418 42.54 33.79 55.63
N GLY A 419 43.25 32.82 55.04
CA GLY A 419 44.71 32.63 55.19
C GLY A 419 45.14 32.13 56.58
N MET A 420 44.21 31.59 57.37
CA MET A 420 44.47 30.99 58.69
C MET A 420 45.01 29.56 58.58
N LEU A 421 44.64 28.85 57.51
CA LEU A 421 45.23 27.58 57.08
C LEU A 421 45.87 27.76 55.70
N ALA A 422 46.87 26.93 55.38
CA ALA A 422 47.37 26.85 54.02
C ALA A 422 46.41 25.99 53.17
N PRO A 423 46.31 26.23 51.84
CA PRO A 423 45.50 25.39 50.97
C PRO A 423 45.93 23.92 50.99
#